data_AF-A0A1G2L768-F1
#
_entry.id   AF-A0A1G2L768-F1
#
_cell.length_a   1.000
_cell.length_b   1.000
_cell.length_c   1.000
_cell.angle_alpha   90.00
_cell.angle_beta   90.00
_cell.angle_gamma   90.00
#
_symmetry.space_group_name_H-M   'P 1'
#
loop_
_entity.id
_entity.type
_entity.pdbx_description
1 polymer ?
#
loop_
_entity_poly.entity_id
_entity_poly.type
_entity_poly.pdbx_seq_one_letter_code
_entity_poly.pdbx_strand_id
1 'polypeptide(L)' 'MNKSGTPVIDVKKYGGKQVAIAGGRIIASGRTLSEVLRRAKIIAPQKPMSEIRIFSVPKTLSVIYHVSWRNHLSVYRGV' A
#
# COMPACT_ATOMS: atom_id res chain seq x y z
N MET A 1 14.45 17.23 -2.09
CA MET A 1 13.34 17.25 -1.09
C MET A 1 12.56 15.94 -1.18
N ASN A 2 12.82 15.00 -0.26
CA ASN A 2 12.17 13.69 -0.24
C ASN A 2 10.77 13.83 0.38
N LYS A 3 9.74 14.03 -0.46
CA LYS A 3 8.34 13.85 -0.05
C LYS A 3 8.04 12.36 0.07
N SER A 4 8.63 11.69 1.06
CA SER A 4 8.20 10.35 1.49
C SER A 4 6.91 10.50 2.31
N GLY A 5 5.83 10.88 1.65
CA GLY A 5 4.51 10.86 2.27
C GLY A 5 4.14 9.42 2.59
N THR A 6 3.70 9.15 3.82
CA THR A 6 3.13 7.86 4.18
C THR A 6 1.94 7.61 3.26
N PRO A 7 1.94 6.55 2.44
CA PRO A 7 0.85 6.29 1.51
C PRO A 7 -0.42 5.98 2.29
N VAL A 8 -1.45 6.81 2.13
CA VAL A 8 -2.77 6.56 2.71
C VAL A 8 -3.55 5.66 1.75
N ILE A 9 -3.93 4.47 2.23
CA ILE A 9 -4.69 3.50 1.46
C ILE A 9 -6.16 3.57 1.90
N ASP A 10 -7.02 4.03 1.00
CA ASP A 10 -8.47 4.00 1.22
C ASP A 10 -9.00 2.57 1.08
N VAL A 11 -9.41 1.98 2.20
CA VAL A 11 -9.97 0.62 2.25
C VAL A 11 -11.28 0.51 1.45
N LYS A 12 -12.09 1.57 1.36
CA LYS A 12 -13.33 1.53 0.54
C LYS A 12 -13.00 1.34 -0.94
N LYS A 13 -11.90 1.93 -1.40
CA LYS A 13 -11.46 1.87 -2.81
C LYS A 13 -10.63 0.63 -3.12
N TYR A 14 -9.78 0.23 -2.20
CA TYR A 14 -8.76 -0.80 -2.42
C TYR A 14 -9.01 -2.11 -1.68
N GLY A 15 -10.05 -2.21 -0.85
CA GLY A 15 -10.38 -3.42 -0.10
C GLY A 15 -10.49 -4.66 -0.98
N GLY A 16 -9.75 -5.71 -0.60
CA GLY A 16 -9.66 -6.97 -1.35
C GLY A 16 -8.79 -6.91 -2.60
N LYS A 17 -8.02 -5.84 -2.80
CA LYS A 17 -7.08 -5.69 -3.92
C LYS A 17 -5.64 -5.74 -3.42
N GLN A 18 -4.73 -6.05 -4.32
CA GLN A 18 -3.32 -5.74 -4.19
C GLN A 18 -3.06 -4.35 -4.77
N VAL A 19 -2.14 -3.60 -4.15
CA VAL A 19 -1.75 -2.26 -4.58
C VAL A 19 -0.23 -2.19 -4.75
N ALA A 20 0.22 -1.50 -5.79
CA ALA A 20 1.62 -1.14 -5.99
C ALA A 20 1.85 0.30 -5.57
N ILE A 21 2.89 0.54 -4.78
CA ILE A 21 3.26 1.84 -4.24
C ILE A 21 4.67 2.18 -4.71
N ALA A 22 4.83 3.37 -5.28
CA ALA A 22 6.12 3.93 -5.62
C ALA A 22 6.14 5.43 -5.30
N GLY A 23 7.24 5.91 -4.71
CA GLY A 23 7.39 7.32 -4.34
C GLY A 23 6.28 7.83 -3.41
N GLY A 24 5.81 6.99 -2.48
CA GLY A 24 4.74 7.33 -1.52
C GLY A 24 3.32 7.40 -2.12
N ARG A 25 3.14 6.96 -3.37
CA ARG A 25 1.84 6.99 -4.07
C ARG A 25 1.45 5.61 -4.57
N ILE A 26 0.15 5.30 -4.54
CA ILE A 26 -0.40 4.12 -5.19
C ILE A 26 -0.37 4.34 -6.70
N ILE A 27 0.40 3.53 -7.42
CA ILE A 27 0.56 3.62 -8.88
C ILE A 27 -0.28 2.58 -9.63
N ALA A 28 -0.63 1.46 -9.00
CA ALA A 28 -1.49 0.44 -9.60
C ALA A 28 -2.28 -0.34 -8.55
N SER A 29 -3.40 -0.94 -8.96
CA SER A 29 -4.17 -1.90 -8.15
C SER A 29 -4.82 -2.98 -9.01
N GLY A 30 -5.05 -4.14 -8.42
CA GLY A 30 -5.58 -5.33 -9.09
C GLY A 30 -5.98 -6.43 -8.09
N ARG A 31 -6.63 -7.49 -8.56
CA ARG A 31 -7.01 -8.63 -7.70
C ARG A 31 -5.88 -9.64 -7.54
N THR A 32 -4.92 -9.65 -8.47
CA THR A 32 -3.78 -10.57 -8.47
C THR A 32 -2.46 -9.83 -8.57
N LEU A 33 -1.40 -10.47 -8.12
CA LEU A 33 -0.04 -9.94 -8.19
C LEU A 33 0.36 -9.66 -9.65
N SER A 34 0.11 -10.61 -10.55
CA SER A 34 0.43 -10.50 -11.97
C SER A 34 -0.26 -9.31 -12.63
N GLU A 35 -1.52 -9.04 -12.27
CA GLU A 35 -2.26 -7.88 -12.76
C GLU A 35 -1.63 -6.57 -12.28
N VAL A 36 -1.29 -6.49 -10.99
CA VAL A 36 -0.66 -5.30 -10.40
C VAL A 36 0.70 -5.04 -11.03
N LEU A 37 1.54 -6.07 -11.19
CA LEU A 37 2.85 -5.95 -11.82
C LEU A 37 2.74 -5.48 -13.28
N ARG A 38 1.82 -6.06 -14.05
CA ARG A 38 1.59 -5.66 -15.44
C ARG A 38 1.19 -4.18 -15.52
N ARG A 39 0.23 -3.76 -14.69
CA ARG A 39 -0.23 -2.36 -14.66
C ARG A 39 0.86 -1.40 -14.19
N ALA A 40 1.64 -1.77 -13.17
CA ALA A 40 2.73 -0.97 -12.65
C ALA A 40 3.83 -0.75 -13.70
N LYS A 41 4.18 -1.78 -14.48
CA LYS A 41 5.14 -1.65 -15.59
C LYS A 41 4.65 -0.72 -16.70
N ILE A 42 3.35 -0.71 -16.99
CA ILE A 42 2.77 0.20 -18.00
C ILE A 42 2.79 1.65 -17.51
N ILE A 43 2.44 1.87 -16.24
CA ILE A 43 2.29 3.22 -15.67
C ILE A 43 3.65 3.85 -15.33
N ALA A 44 4.60 3.04 -14.86
CA ALA A 44 5.92 3.49 -14.43
C ALA A 44 7.03 2.60 -15.03
N PRO A 45 7.20 2.58 -16.37
CA PRO A 45 8.17 1.72 -17.03
C PRO A 45 9.62 2.04 -16.65
N GLN A 46 9.89 3.30 -16.28
CA GLN A 46 11.22 3.76 -15.88
C GLN A 46 11.55 3.47 -14.42
N LYS A 47 10.59 3.00 -13.61
CA LYS A 47 10.86 2.68 -12.21
C LYS A 47 11.37 1.26 -12.07
N PRO A 48 12.52 1.05 -11.41
CA PRO A 48 12.99 -0.30 -11.14
C PRO A 48 12.01 -1.01 -10.20
N MET A 49 11.83 -2.31 -10.41
CA MET A 49 10.88 -3.10 -9.62
C MET A 49 11.23 -3.09 -8.12
N SER A 50 12.50 -2.94 -7.77
CA SER A 50 12.99 -2.80 -6.39
C SER A 50 12.44 -1.57 -5.66
N GLU A 51 11.98 -0.55 -6.38
CA GLU A 51 11.35 0.64 -5.80
C GLU A 51 9.83 0.49 -5.63
N ILE A 52 9.24 -0.59 -6.16
CA ILE A 52 7.80 -0.82 -6.14
C ILE A 52 7.47 -1.75 -4.99
N ARG A 53 6.75 -1.23 -3.99
CA ARG A 53 6.25 -2.04 -2.86
C ARG A 53 4.85 -2.52 -3.19
N ILE A 54 4.57 -3.80 -2.94
CA ILE A 54 3.25 -4.39 -3.17
C ILE A 54 2.63 -4.77 -1.83
N PHE A 55 1.38 -4.38 -1.64
CA PHE A 55 0.61 -4.67 -0.43
C PHE A 55 -0.75 -5.27 -0.79
N SER A 56 -1.17 -6.28 -0.03
CA SER A 56 -2.55 -6.77 -0.05
C SER A 56 -3.39 -5.94 0.91
N VAL A 57 -4.48 -5.37 0.41
CA VAL A 57 -5.43 -4.60 1.20
C VAL A 57 -6.60 -5.51 1.57
N PRO A 58 -6.88 -5.73 2.86
CA PRO A 58 -7.97 -6.60 3.29
C PRO A 58 -9.33 -5.98 2.94
N LYS A 59 -10.34 -6.84 2.71
CA LYS A 59 -11.72 -6.39 2.40
C LYS A 59 -12.41 -5.72 3.58
N THR A 60 -12.06 -6.16 4.78
CA THR A 60 -12.59 -5.66 6.04
C THR A 60 -11.52 -4.85 6.78
N LEU A 61 -11.94 -3.97 7.68
CA LEU A 61 -11.04 -3.28 8.61
C LEU A 61 -10.18 -4.33 9.33
N SER A 62 -8.93 -4.46 8.89
CA SER A 62 -7.94 -5.30 9.56
C SER A 62 -6.95 -4.35 10.22
N VAL A 63 -6.92 -4.40 11.54
CA VAL A 63 -5.99 -3.61 12.34
C VAL A 63 -4.67 -4.37 12.34
N ILE A 64 -3.62 -3.77 11.78
CA ILE A 64 -2.25 -4.27 11.95
C ILE A 64 -1.81 -3.82 13.34
N TYR A 65 -1.84 -4.73 14.32
CA TYR A 65 -1.26 -4.47 15.63
C TYR A 65 0.26 -4.50 15.51
N HIS A 66 0.91 -3.34 15.63
CA HIS A 66 2.34 -3.30 15.88
C HIS A 66 2.57 -3.61 17.36
N VAL A 67 2.83 -4.88 17.67
CA VAL A 67 3.26 -5.28 19.02
C VAL A 67 4.72 -4.91 19.17
N SER A 68 4.98 -3.65 19.54
CA SER A 68 6.26 -3.22 20.08
C SER A 68 6.33 -3.69 21.53
N TRP A 69 7.36 -4.45 21.90
CA TRP A 69 7.62 -4.87 23.29
C TRP A 69 7.96 -3.68 24.24
N ARG A 70 7.80 -2.42 23.79
CA ARG A 70 7.85 -1.22 24.64
C ARG A 70 6.51 -0.50 24.62
N ASN A 71 5.86 -0.53 25.79
CA ASN A 71 4.69 0.22 26.25
C ASN A 71 4.36 1.51 25.48
N HIS A 72 3.31 1.48 24.67
CA HIS A 72 2.12 2.35 24.73
C HIS A 72 1.29 2.10 23.46
N LEU A 73 0.07 1.57 23.62
CA LEU A 73 -0.86 1.35 22.52
C LEU A 73 -1.48 2.69 22.09
N SER A 74 -1.00 3.27 20.99
CA SER A 74 -1.68 4.40 20.33
C SER A 74 -2.60 3.87 19.24
N VAL A 75 -3.91 3.87 19.53
CA VAL A 75 -4.97 3.52 18.57
C VAL A 75 -5.29 4.74 17.72
N TYR A 76 -4.96 4.71 16.43
CA TYR A 76 -5.42 5.73 15.48
C TYR A 76 -6.76 5.31 14.87
N ARG A 77 -7.83 6.01 15.29
CA ARG A 77 -9.14 5.98 14.65
C ARG A 77 -9.12 6.94 13.46
N GLY A 78 -9.21 6.41 12.24
CA GLY A 78 -9.51 7.21 11.05
C GLY A 78 -11.01 7.51 11.01
N VAL A 79 -11.36 8.80 11.00
CA VAL A 79 -12.72 9.31 10.76
C VAL A 79 -12.97 9.34 9.24
#